data_AF-A0A949CV04-F1
#
_entry.id   AF-A0A949CV04-F1
#
_cell.length_a   1.000
_cell.length_b   1.000
_cell.length_c   1.000
_cell.angle_alpha   90.00
_cell.angle_beta   90.00
_cell.angle_gamma   90.00
#
_symmetry.space_group_name_H-M   'P 1'
#
loop_
_entity.id
_entity.type
_entity.pdbx_description
1 polymer ?
#
loop_
_entity_poly.entity_id
_entity_poly.type
_entity_poly.pdbx_seq_one_letter_code
_entity_poly.pdbx_strand_id
1 'polypeptide(L)'
;MAKTTFFQGFFLATCTVVGLGFTQVLPILSQTNRIPKPLNTPVQLRIDPKRILGFSDLRLRALQLKKPVRVIARLSQTAVTGSTPSETPLPAALDAPLPQINSAQSRIINRFRTLGVTQSNGIEGIPLVVLEVNADQLDQMIANGEVAEVFEDRLSDTTLDTSTPLIRAPQSWNRGARGQGQTIAILDTGVQRNHPFLSPRVVEEACYSTNSPGNNATSLCPGGVESSTAPGSAAPCVGTPSCDHGTHVAGIAAGRGNNFNGVAPDASILAIQVFSRFTDSPGNTPCTNAGRSSPCLLTYDSDQIRGLTRVRDRTAARSIVAANMSLGGGRNNAACNNDPRKAVIDQLLSRQVATVIAAGNNGWRDSVGAPGCITSAITVGATTDSDTVASYSNVSNLVDLFAPGGRGNGDGGTRINSSISPNGFGEKSGTSMAAPHVAGAFAVIRSLAPGATVSQILTALQTTGVSIAVPGTNPALTRRRINVEAALATFVNRPANPGTFRTGLITLNQTFTVDFDGGMTAAGNASDLWFQAVTANELYLSPVNGAGMWVGDRSNRGYERCVNGAYSPSRVSLTNVPVGSYICMRTNQGRISQFRVNSISAGSPKQLQIGFTTWNQ
;
A
#
# COMPACT_ATOMS: atom_id res chain seq x y z
N MET A 1 -22.44 61.12 -13.51
CA MET A 1 -23.51 62.14 -13.44
C MET A 1 -24.83 61.40 -13.48
N ALA A 2 -25.88 61.67 -12.71
CA ALA A 2 -26.11 62.53 -11.53
C ALA A 2 -27.20 61.82 -10.68
N LYS A 3 -27.19 61.70 -9.35
CA LYS A 3 -27.10 62.67 -8.20
C LYS A 3 -28.52 62.97 -7.63
N THR A 4 -28.70 62.73 -6.32
CA THR A 4 -29.75 63.26 -5.41
C THR A 4 -31.24 62.90 -5.68
N THR A 5 -32.24 63.07 -4.79
CA THR A 5 -32.46 62.97 -3.30
C THR A 5 -33.87 63.56 -2.99
N PHE A 6 -34.50 63.20 -1.85
CA PHE A 6 -35.40 63.99 -0.93
C PHE A 6 -36.39 63.00 -0.22
N PHE A 7 -36.78 63.04 1.07
CA PHE A 7 -37.23 64.09 2.03
C PHE A 7 -38.66 64.62 1.72
N GLN A 8 -39.62 64.84 2.66
CA GLN A 8 -39.68 64.73 4.14
C GLN A 8 -41.15 64.81 4.68
N GLY A 9 -41.41 64.42 5.94
CA GLY A 9 -42.57 64.90 6.77
C GLY A 9 -43.84 64.03 6.81
N PHE A 10 -44.79 64.20 7.76
CA PHE A 10 -44.79 65.00 9.01
C PHE A 10 -45.81 64.46 10.06
N PHE A 11 -45.88 65.09 11.25
CA PHE A 11 -46.60 64.68 12.49
C PHE A 11 -48.14 64.83 12.52
N LEU A 12 -48.80 64.08 13.43
CA LEU A 12 -49.77 64.61 14.43
C LEU A 12 -50.08 63.59 15.57
N ALA A 13 -50.67 64.06 16.68
CA ALA A 13 -50.95 63.31 17.92
C ALA A 13 -52.48 63.34 18.27
N THR A 14 -53.06 62.65 19.26
CA THR A 14 -52.82 62.74 20.73
C THR A 14 -53.46 61.61 21.56
N CYS A 15 -53.04 61.53 22.83
CA CYS A 15 -53.53 60.76 23.99
C CYS A 15 -55.04 60.94 24.32
N THR A 16 -55.71 60.18 25.23
CA THR A 16 -55.30 59.18 26.27
C THR A 16 -56.42 58.08 26.40
N VAL A 17 -56.76 57.32 27.46
CA VAL A 17 -56.48 57.26 28.93
C VAL A 17 -56.58 55.82 29.52
N VAL A 18 -56.32 55.71 30.83
CA VAL A 18 -56.39 54.55 31.78
C VAL A 18 -57.77 53.86 31.88
N GLY A 19 -57.93 52.58 32.25
CA GLY A 19 -56.97 51.49 32.56
C GLY A 19 -57.44 50.48 33.64
N LEU A 20 -56.65 49.41 33.89
CA LEU A 20 -56.83 48.30 34.87
C LEU A 20 -57.98 47.29 34.58
N GLY A 21 -57.89 45.97 34.86
CA GLY A 21 -56.72 45.15 35.22
C GLY A 21 -57.04 43.70 35.66
N PHE A 22 -56.42 42.69 34.99
CA PHE A 22 -56.23 41.26 35.38
C PHE A 22 -57.41 40.31 35.74
N THR A 23 -57.51 39.20 34.98
CA THR A 23 -57.35 37.80 35.47
C THR A 23 -57.16 36.80 34.31
N GLN A 24 -56.81 35.53 34.57
CA GLN A 24 -56.39 34.51 33.57
C GLN A 24 -57.34 33.30 33.47
N VAL A 25 -57.35 32.60 32.31
CA VAL A 25 -57.42 31.10 32.19
C VAL A 25 -56.63 30.65 30.93
N LEU A 26 -56.09 29.42 30.93
CA LEU A 26 -55.37 28.75 29.82
C LEU A 26 -56.31 28.24 28.68
N PRO A 27 -55.78 27.85 27.49
CA PRO A 27 -55.63 26.40 27.22
C PRO A 27 -54.49 25.94 26.27
N ILE A 28 -54.02 24.70 26.50
CA ILE A 28 -53.62 23.62 25.55
C ILE A 28 -52.49 23.86 24.51
N LEU A 29 -51.61 22.85 24.37
CA LEU A 29 -50.53 22.77 23.38
C LEU A 29 -50.70 21.54 22.46
N SER A 30 -50.35 21.69 21.18
CA SER A 30 -50.15 20.58 20.23
C SER A 30 -48.90 20.84 19.38
N GLN A 31 -48.24 19.77 18.92
CA GLN A 31 -46.89 19.84 18.32
C GLN A 31 -46.92 20.05 16.80
N THR A 32 -46.01 20.88 16.29
CA THR A 32 -45.55 20.83 14.90
C THR A 32 -44.02 20.93 14.86
N ASN A 33 -43.40 20.20 13.92
CA ASN A 33 -41.95 20.08 13.82
C ASN A 33 -41.27 21.42 13.54
N ARG A 34 -40.31 21.82 14.38
CA ARG A 34 -39.41 22.95 14.09
C ARG A 34 -38.12 22.44 13.46
N ILE A 35 -37.82 22.94 12.27
CA ILE A 35 -36.50 22.85 11.63
C ILE A 35 -35.48 23.53 12.57
N PRO A 36 -34.31 22.92 12.84
CA PRO A 36 -33.25 23.57 13.62
C PRO A 36 -32.81 24.90 12.98
N LYS A 37 -32.76 25.98 13.76
CA LYS A 37 -32.16 27.24 13.31
C LYS A 37 -30.64 27.08 13.13
N PRO A 38 -30.02 27.74 12.14
CA PRO A 38 -28.56 27.87 12.10
C PRO A 38 -28.07 28.66 13.31
N LEU A 39 -26.94 28.23 13.89
CA LEU A 39 -26.29 28.86 15.04
C LEU A 39 -25.49 30.09 14.62
N ASN A 40 -26.21 31.17 14.25
CA ASN A 40 -25.64 32.45 13.82
C ASN A 40 -25.06 33.28 15.00
N THR A 41 -24.16 32.69 15.77
CA THR A 41 -23.48 33.35 16.91
C THR A 41 -21.98 33.08 16.82
N PRO A 42 -21.13 34.10 16.58
CA PRO A 42 -19.69 33.91 16.47
C PRO A 42 -19.09 33.31 17.75
N VAL A 43 -18.47 32.14 17.63
CA VAL A 43 -17.74 31.51 18.74
C VAL A 43 -16.46 32.31 18.97
N GLN A 44 -16.33 32.93 20.16
CA GLN A 44 -15.03 33.49 20.56
C GLN A 44 -14.06 32.35 20.89
N LEU A 45 -13.15 32.08 19.96
CA LEU A 45 -12.07 31.12 20.14
C LEU A 45 -11.10 31.64 21.21
N ARG A 46 -10.92 30.88 22.29
CA ARG A 46 -9.94 31.22 23.36
C ARG A 46 -8.49 30.87 23.00
N ILE A 47 -8.27 30.25 21.85
CA ILE A 47 -6.97 29.79 21.32
C ILE A 47 -6.93 30.14 19.83
N ASP A 48 -5.75 30.53 19.31
CA ASP A 48 -5.55 30.80 17.88
C ASP A 48 -5.73 29.51 17.05
N PRO A 49 -6.70 29.46 16.11
CA PRO A 49 -6.94 28.28 15.26
C PRO A 49 -5.76 27.91 14.35
N LYS A 50 -4.74 28.76 14.19
CA LYS A 50 -3.50 28.43 13.48
C LYS A 50 -2.53 27.58 14.30
N ARG A 51 -2.72 27.45 15.62
CA ARG A 51 -1.80 26.71 16.51
C ARG A 51 -2.12 25.23 16.64
N ILE A 52 -3.35 24.81 16.36
CA ILE A 52 -3.77 23.41 16.53
C ILE A 52 -3.51 22.64 15.24
N LEU A 53 -2.63 21.64 15.33
CA LEU A 53 -2.19 20.85 14.17
C LEU A 53 -3.39 20.16 13.50
N GLY A 54 -3.46 20.27 12.17
CA GLY A 54 -4.50 19.71 11.31
C GLY A 54 -5.83 20.49 11.26
N PHE A 55 -6.09 21.40 12.19
CA PHE A 55 -7.39 22.10 12.31
C PHE A 55 -7.76 22.91 11.07
N SER A 56 -6.85 23.76 10.57
CA SER A 56 -7.15 24.72 9.50
C SER A 56 -7.56 24.02 8.19
N ASP A 57 -6.86 22.94 7.83
CA ASP A 57 -7.15 22.16 6.62
C ASP A 57 -8.48 21.40 6.75
N LEU A 58 -8.74 20.79 7.91
CA LEU A 58 -10.00 20.12 8.21
C LEU A 58 -11.19 21.07 8.16
N ARG A 59 -11.05 22.28 8.72
CA ARG A 59 -12.12 23.30 8.71
C ARG A 59 -12.44 23.74 7.28
N LEU A 60 -11.41 24.02 6.47
CA LEU A 60 -11.59 24.34 5.05
C LEU A 60 -12.25 23.17 4.31
N ARG A 61 -11.87 21.93 4.61
CA ARG A 61 -12.44 20.73 3.99
C ARG A 61 -13.92 20.52 4.32
N ALA A 62 -14.32 20.70 5.59
CA ALA A 62 -15.72 20.63 6.00
C ALA A 62 -16.59 21.70 5.32
N LEU A 63 -16.09 22.93 5.20
CA LEU A 63 -16.76 24.02 4.49
C LEU A 63 -16.91 23.74 2.99
N GLN A 64 -15.88 23.18 2.34
CA GLN A 64 -15.94 22.77 0.93
C GLN A 64 -16.95 21.64 0.68
N LEU A 65 -16.94 20.61 1.53
CA LEU A 65 -17.77 19.41 1.34
C LEU A 65 -19.25 19.63 1.69
N LYS A 66 -19.57 20.65 2.50
CA LYS A 66 -20.91 20.89 3.07
C LYS A 66 -21.53 19.67 3.76
N LYS A 67 -20.65 18.84 4.33
CA LYS A 67 -20.96 17.61 5.08
C LYS A 67 -20.04 17.52 6.29
N PRO A 68 -20.43 16.80 7.34
CA PRO A 68 -19.52 16.45 8.42
C PRO A 68 -18.24 15.76 7.91
N VAL A 69 -17.13 15.99 8.59
CA VAL A 69 -15.86 15.28 8.44
C VAL A 69 -15.62 14.43 9.67
N ARG A 70 -15.12 13.21 9.49
CA ARG A 70 -14.76 12.33 10.60
C ARG A 70 -13.33 12.65 11.04
N VAL A 71 -13.13 12.80 12.35
CA VAL A 71 -11.87 13.29 12.94
C VAL A 71 -11.45 12.49 14.16
N ILE A 72 -10.14 12.44 14.39
CA ILE A 72 -9.51 11.93 15.62
C ILE A 72 -8.91 13.14 16.34
N ALA A 73 -9.47 13.50 17.50
CA ALA A 73 -9.01 14.64 18.29
C ALA A 73 -8.16 14.15 19.49
N ARG A 74 -6.95 14.69 19.66
CA ARG A 74 -6.12 14.43 20.85
C ARG A 74 -6.49 15.36 21.98
N LEU A 75 -6.72 14.79 23.15
CA LEU A 75 -7.05 15.55 24.35
C LEU A 75 -5.81 16.30 24.87
N SER A 76 -6.00 17.55 25.28
CA SER A 76 -4.95 18.35 25.91
C SER A 76 -4.73 17.94 27.38
N GLN A 77 -3.63 18.39 27.97
CA GLN A 77 -3.39 18.22 29.40
C GLN A 77 -4.52 18.83 30.26
N THR A 78 -5.04 19.99 29.82
CA THR A 78 -6.21 20.68 30.40
C THR A 78 -7.43 19.76 30.49
N ALA A 79 -7.74 19.00 29.43
CA ALA A 79 -8.92 18.15 29.37
C ALA A 79 -8.89 16.99 30.38
N VAL A 80 -7.71 16.47 30.67
CA VAL A 80 -7.54 15.27 31.52
C VAL A 80 -7.30 15.65 32.98
N THR A 81 -6.46 16.65 33.24
CA THR A 81 -6.03 17.04 34.60
C THR A 81 -6.85 18.17 35.23
N GLY A 82 -7.58 18.96 34.44
CA GLY A 82 -8.34 20.12 34.94
C GLY A 82 -7.47 21.31 35.37
N SER A 83 -6.19 21.33 35.00
CA SER A 83 -5.27 22.45 35.26
C SER A 83 -5.64 23.72 34.47
N THR A 84 -4.90 24.80 34.69
CA THR A 84 -4.92 25.99 33.81
C THR A 84 -4.76 25.60 32.33
N PRO A 85 -5.36 26.35 31.37
CA PRO A 85 -5.25 26.07 29.95
C PRO A 85 -3.80 25.93 29.48
N SER A 86 -3.45 24.75 28.98
CA SER A 86 -2.16 24.43 28.39
C SER A 86 -2.34 24.08 26.91
N GLU A 87 -1.58 24.76 26.04
CA GLU A 87 -1.51 24.45 24.60
C GLU A 87 -0.65 23.20 24.32
N THR A 88 -0.03 22.59 25.33
CA THR A 88 0.85 21.43 25.18
C THR A 88 0.05 20.12 25.03
N PRO A 89 0.31 19.30 23.99
CA PRO A 89 -0.22 17.94 23.90
C PRO A 89 0.24 17.10 25.09
N LEU A 90 -0.65 16.25 25.62
CA LEU A 90 -0.21 15.16 26.49
C LEU A 90 0.80 14.28 25.73
N PRO A 91 1.97 13.95 26.32
CA PRO A 91 2.86 12.96 25.75
C PRO A 91 2.14 11.65 25.45
N ALA A 92 2.60 10.90 24.44
CA ALA A 92 2.04 9.58 24.12
C ALA A 92 2.42 8.47 25.15
N ALA A 93 2.85 8.87 26.35
CA ALA A 93 3.21 8.00 27.47
C ALA A 93 2.11 8.03 28.55
N LEU A 94 2.00 6.94 29.32
CA LEU A 94 0.84 6.58 30.14
C LEU A 94 0.77 7.27 31.53
N ASP A 95 1.20 8.52 31.64
CA ASP A 95 1.34 9.21 32.93
C ASP A 95 0.02 9.79 33.49
N ALA A 96 -1.08 9.72 32.72
CA ALA A 96 -2.41 10.09 33.19
C ALA A 96 -3.23 8.85 33.59
N PRO A 97 -3.77 8.76 34.82
CA PRO A 97 -4.58 7.63 35.25
C PRO A 97 -5.78 7.36 34.34
N LEU A 98 -6.00 6.10 33.96
CA LEU A 98 -7.10 5.66 33.08
C LEU A 98 -8.48 6.24 33.45
N PRO A 99 -8.89 6.35 34.74
CA PRO A 99 -10.17 6.97 35.10
C PRO A 99 -10.29 8.45 34.69
N GLN A 100 -9.17 9.20 34.67
CA GLN A 100 -9.16 10.61 34.24
C GLN A 100 -9.29 10.72 32.72
N ILE A 101 -8.60 9.86 31.96
CA ILE A 101 -8.71 9.77 30.49
C ILE A 101 -10.16 9.46 30.11
N ASN A 102 -10.73 8.38 30.68
CA ASN A 102 -12.10 7.95 30.41
C ASN A 102 -13.13 9.03 30.79
N SER A 103 -12.90 9.75 31.89
CA SER A 103 -13.73 10.90 32.28
C SER A 103 -13.64 12.09 31.31
N ALA A 104 -12.44 12.40 30.82
CA ALA A 104 -12.21 13.47 29.84
C ALA A 104 -12.88 13.16 28.49
N GLN A 105 -12.70 11.94 27.99
CA GLN A 105 -13.40 11.44 26.80
C GLN A 105 -14.93 11.56 26.99
N SER A 106 -15.46 11.07 28.12
CA SER A 106 -16.89 11.09 28.41
C SER A 106 -17.48 12.51 28.43
N ARG A 107 -16.77 13.49 29.03
CA ARG A 107 -17.19 14.92 29.01
C ARG A 107 -17.31 15.45 27.58
N ILE A 108 -16.28 15.24 26.77
CA ILE A 108 -16.21 15.77 25.39
C ILE A 108 -17.26 15.11 24.50
N ILE A 109 -17.38 13.78 24.57
CA ILE A 109 -18.38 12.98 23.85
C ILE A 109 -19.80 13.45 24.21
N ASN A 110 -20.11 13.61 25.49
CA ASN A 110 -21.43 14.06 25.92
C ASN A 110 -21.74 15.51 25.50
N ARG A 111 -20.75 16.43 25.56
CA ARG A 111 -20.93 17.78 24.98
C ARG A 111 -21.23 17.71 23.48
N PHE A 112 -20.47 16.95 22.72
CA PHE A 112 -20.69 16.86 21.27
C PHE A 112 -22.02 16.21 20.89
N ARG A 113 -22.54 15.27 21.69
CA ARG A 113 -23.90 14.74 21.55
C ARG A 113 -24.96 15.83 21.74
N THR A 114 -24.80 16.76 22.70
CA THR A 114 -25.71 17.92 22.83
C THR A 114 -25.62 18.90 21.66
N LEU A 115 -24.51 18.91 20.92
CA LEU A 115 -24.32 19.66 19.68
C LEU A 115 -24.79 18.90 18.41
N GLY A 116 -25.47 17.75 18.57
CA GLY A 116 -26.02 16.95 17.48
C GLY A 116 -25.05 15.96 16.82
N VAL A 117 -23.86 15.73 17.38
CA VAL A 117 -22.94 14.71 16.88
C VAL A 117 -23.41 13.32 17.29
N THR A 118 -23.83 12.52 16.32
CA THR A 118 -24.29 11.14 16.52
C THR A 118 -23.12 10.16 16.63
N GLN A 119 -22.13 10.25 15.74
CA GLN A 119 -20.93 9.41 15.76
C GLN A 119 -19.89 10.01 16.73
N SER A 120 -19.81 9.45 17.95
CA SER A 120 -18.94 9.97 19.01
C SER A 120 -18.47 8.86 19.97
N ASN A 121 -17.18 8.53 19.92
CA ASN A 121 -16.55 7.42 20.65
C ASN A 121 -15.19 7.82 21.27
N GLY A 122 -14.83 7.19 22.38
CA GLY A 122 -13.48 7.24 22.94
C GLY A 122 -12.63 6.07 22.43
N ILE A 123 -11.31 6.19 22.53
CA ILE A 123 -10.38 5.06 22.33
C ILE A 123 -9.89 4.60 23.69
N GLU A 124 -10.12 3.32 24.03
CA GLU A 124 -9.87 2.79 25.37
C GLU A 124 -8.43 3.01 25.83
N GLY A 125 -8.26 3.68 26.98
CA GLY A 125 -6.96 3.93 27.61
C GLY A 125 -6.03 4.91 26.88
N ILE A 126 -6.46 5.54 25.78
CA ILE A 126 -5.66 6.50 25.01
C ILE A 126 -6.38 7.86 25.00
N PRO A 127 -5.69 9.00 25.23
CA PRO A 127 -6.30 10.35 25.23
C PRO A 127 -6.66 10.85 23.81
N LEU A 128 -7.50 10.10 23.10
CA LEU A 128 -8.08 10.39 21.80
C LEU A 128 -9.62 10.23 21.86
N VAL A 129 -10.34 11.04 21.09
CA VAL A 129 -11.77 10.81 20.77
C VAL A 129 -11.98 10.82 19.26
N VAL A 130 -12.89 9.98 18.79
CA VAL A 130 -13.33 9.91 17.39
C VAL A 130 -14.72 10.55 17.29
N LEU A 131 -14.84 11.55 16.41
CA LEU A 131 -16.03 12.38 16.27
C LEU A 131 -16.34 12.60 14.77
N GLU A 132 -17.61 12.77 14.41
CA GLU A 132 -18.02 13.24 13.08
C GLU A 132 -18.63 14.65 13.19
N VAL A 133 -17.94 15.66 12.66
CA VAL A 133 -18.23 17.09 12.94
C VAL A 133 -18.28 17.95 11.67
N ASN A 134 -19.20 18.92 11.65
CA ASN A 134 -19.19 20.02 10.69
C ASN A 134 -18.20 21.13 11.11
N ALA A 135 -18.08 22.19 10.30
CA ALA A 135 -17.14 23.29 10.56
C ALA A 135 -17.43 24.03 11.89
N ASP A 136 -18.70 24.29 12.21
CA ASP A 136 -19.10 25.04 13.42
C ASP A 136 -18.89 24.20 14.70
N GLN A 137 -19.07 22.88 14.59
CA GLN A 137 -18.75 21.91 15.64
C GLN A 137 -17.23 21.76 15.83
N LEU A 138 -16.45 21.84 14.75
CA LEU A 138 -14.98 21.85 14.80
C LEU A 138 -14.46 23.13 15.49
N ASP A 139 -15.04 24.30 15.22
CA ASP A 139 -14.74 25.55 15.95
C ASP A 139 -15.01 25.40 17.46
N GLN A 140 -16.14 24.80 17.84
CA GLN A 140 -16.48 24.51 19.24
C GLN A 140 -15.60 23.44 19.88
N MET A 141 -14.86 22.63 19.10
CA MET A 141 -13.92 21.64 19.60
C MET A 141 -12.67 22.30 20.19
N ILE A 142 -12.18 23.35 19.53
CA ILE A 142 -10.95 24.04 19.92
C ILE A 142 -11.19 25.20 20.90
N ALA A 143 -12.39 25.80 20.89
CA ALA A 143 -12.71 27.02 21.66
C ALA A 143 -12.48 26.90 23.18
N ASN A 144 -12.49 25.68 23.72
CA ASN A 144 -12.37 25.40 25.16
C ASN A 144 -10.97 24.89 25.59
N GLY A 145 -10.01 24.70 24.67
CA GLY A 145 -8.65 24.25 25.00
C GLY A 145 -8.53 22.82 25.52
N GLU A 146 -9.56 21.99 25.32
CA GLU A 146 -9.57 20.56 25.69
C GLU A 146 -8.95 19.65 24.62
N VAL A 147 -8.62 20.19 23.45
CA VAL A 147 -8.07 19.46 22.30
C VAL A 147 -6.80 20.14 21.83
N ALA A 148 -5.72 19.36 21.68
CA ALA A 148 -4.39 19.85 21.31
C ALA A 148 -4.05 19.60 19.82
N GLU A 149 -4.61 18.55 19.22
CA GLU A 149 -4.38 18.16 17.82
C GLU A 149 -5.69 17.61 17.23
N VAL A 150 -5.96 17.84 15.94
CA VAL A 150 -7.09 17.19 15.24
C VAL A 150 -6.64 16.61 13.91
N PHE A 151 -6.83 15.30 13.75
CA PHE A 151 -6.51 14.56 12.54
C PHE A 151 -7.77 14.17 11.77
N GLU A 152 -7.67 14.02 10.45
CA GLU A 152 -8.72 13.44 9.62
C GLU A 152 -8.77 11.92 9.86
N ASP A 153 -9.94 11.40 10.25
CA ASP A 153 -10.17 9.95 10.38
C ASP A 153 -10.44 9.36 8.99
N ARG A 154 -9.35 9.06 8.29
CA ARG A 154 -9.37 8.69 6.87
C ARG A 154 -9.76 7.24 6.68
N LEU A 155 -10.75 7.03 5.81
CA LEU A 155 -10.94 5.75 5.14
C LEU A 155 -9.63 5.36 4.45
N SER A 156 -9.04 4.26 4.89
CA SER A 156 -7.82 3.70 4.33
C SER A 156 -8.19 2.54 3.43
N ASP A 157 -7.86 2.66 2.14
CA ASP A 157 -8.00 1.56 1.18
C ASP A 157 -6.76 0.64 1.25
N THR A 158 -6.84 -0.56 0.69
CA THR A 158 -5.63 -1.37 0.49
C THR A 158 -4.87 -0.90 -0.76
N THR A 159 -3.53 -0.78 -0.66
CA THR A 159 -2.69 -0.34 -1.79
C THR A 159 -1.40 -1.16 -2.03
N LEU A 160 -1.15 -2.27 -1.29
CA LEU A 160 -0.09 -3.25 -1.64
C LEU A 160 -0.54 -4.26 -2.71
N ASP A 161 -1.84 -4.51 -2.73
CA ASP A 161 -2.65 -5.11 -3.79
C ASP A 161 -2.72 -4.27 -5.07
N THR A 162 -2.38 -2.98 -5.05
CA THR A 162 -2.15 -2.20 -6.29
C THR A 162 -0.71 -2.35 -6.77
N SER A 163 0.26 -2.18 -5.87
CA SER A 163 1.69 -2.13 -6.24
C SER A 163 2.32 -3.49 -6.59
N THR A 164 1.91 -4.59 -5.94
CA THR A 164 2.46 -5.91 -6.26
C THR A 164 1.92 -6.54 -7.55
N PRO A 165 0.64 -6.38 -7.96
CA PRO A 165 0.18 -6.76 -9.30
C PRO A 165 0.70 -5.85 -10.41
N LEU A 166 0.94 -4.56 -10.13
CA LEU A 166 1.55 -3.63 -11.09
C LEU A 166 2.93 -4.10 -11.58
N ILE A 167 3.75 -4.67 -10.69
CA ILE A 167 5.03 -5.33 -11.04
C ILE A 167 4.88 -6.81 -11.45
N ARG A 168 3.65 -7.32 -11.55
CA ARG A 168 3.31 -8.71 -11.91
C ARG A 168 3.92 -9.77 -10.97
N ALA A 169 4.02 -9.48 -9.68
CA ALA A 169 4.43 -10.46 -8.68
C ALA A 169 3.43 -11.64 -8.55
N PRO A 170 2.09 -11.46 -8.54
CA PRO A 170 1.14 -12.57 -8.47
C PRO A 170 1.26 -13.61 -9.60
N GLN A 171 1.60 -13.16 -10.81
CA GLN A 171 1.82 -14.05 -11.96
C GLN A 171 3.10 -14.89 -11.77
N SER A 172 4.08 -14.37 -11.04
CA SER A 172 5.27 -15.12 -10.58
C SER A 172 4.90 -16.12 -9.48
N TRP A 173 4.10 -15.71 -8.49
CA TRP A 173 3.60 -16.58 -7.43
C TRP A 173 2.79 -17.76 -7.98
N ASN A 174 1.99 -17.53 -9.03
CA ASN A 174 1.23 -18.55 -9.76
C ASN A 174 2.11 -19.57 -10.50
N ARG A 175 3.40 -19.27 -10.75
CA ARG A 175 4.40 -20.23 -11.26
C ARG A 175 5.22 -20.88 -10.15
N GLY A 176 4.87 -20.66 -8.88
CA GLY A 176 5.62 -21.15 -7.71
C GLY A 176 6.82 -20.30 -7.32
N ALA A 177 7.09 -19.17 -7.98
CA ALA A 177 8.16 -18.26 -7.60
C ALA A 177 7.68 -17.32 -6.50
N ARG A 178 7.87 -17.68 -5.22
CA ARG A 178 7.34 -16.94 -4.05
C ARG A 178 8.43 -16.49 -3.06
N GLY A 179 9.70 -16.75 -3.36
CA GLY A 179 10.82 -16.40 -2.48
C GLY A 179 11.32 -17.54 -1.58
N GLN A 180 10.71 -18.72 -1.67
CA GLN A 180 11.04 -19.88 -0.84
C GLN A 180 12.55 -20.23 -0.88
N GLY A 181 13.09 -20.57 0.29
CA GLY A 181 14.51 -20.90 0.47
C GLY A 181 15.48 -19.71 0.39
N GLN A 182 14.99 -18.49 0.12
CA GLN A 182 15.81 -17.27 0.04
C GLN A 182 15.60 -16.38 1.27
N THR A 183 16.64 -15.60 1.64
CA THR A 183 16.52 -14.56 2.67
C THR A 183 16.78 -13.17 2.09
N ILE A 184 16.00 -12.19 2.53
CA ILE A 184 16.23 -10.76 2.28
C ILE A 184 16.71 -10.13 3.60
N ALA A 185 17.83 -9.41 3.57
CA ALA A 185 18.24 -8.57 4.70
C ALA A 185 17.62 -7.18 4.59
N ILE A 186 17.06 -6.67 5.69
CA ILE A 186 16.45 -5.34 5.78
C ILE A 186 17.28 -4.51 6.76
N LEU A 187 18.03 -3.53 6.26
CA LEU A 187 18.82 -2.60 7.05
C LEU A 187 18.04 -1.29 7.17
N ASP A 188 17.39 -1.08 8.31
CA ASP A 188 16.41 -0.01 8.49
C ASP A 188 16.22 0.36 9.99
N THR A 189 15.14 1.04 10.35
CA THR A 189 14.78 1.53 11.70
C THR A 189 14.23 0.45 12.65
N GLY A 190 14.34 -0.83 12.27
CA GLY A 190 13.80 -1.98 13.00
C GLY A 190 12.55 -2.59 12.34
N VAL A 191 12.35 -3.89 12.58
CA VAL A 191 11.30 -4.72 11.97
C VAL A 191 10.53 -5.44 13.07
N GLN A 192 9.20 -5.25 13.14
CA GLN A 192 8.38 -5.89 14.16
C GLN A 192 8.24 -7.41 13.91
N ARG A 193 9.15 -8.21 14.48
CA ARG A 193 9.23 -9.68 14.28
C ARG A 193 7.93 -10.44 14.50
N ASN A 194 7.14 -10.07 15.51
CA ASN A 194 5.88 -10.74 15.85
C ASN A 194 4.65 -10.20 15.10
N HIS A 195 4.82 -9.23 14.20
CA HIS A 195 3.73 -8.70 13.37
C HIS A 195 3.10 -9.82 12.53
N PRO A 196 1.76 -10.00 12.48
CA PRO A 196 1.13 -11.11 11.76
C PRO A 196 1.56 -11.23 10.29
N PHE A 197 1.65 -10.08 9.60
CA PHE A 197 2.13 -9.99 8.21
C PHE A 197 3.61 -10.38 7.99
N LEU A 198 4.43 -10.47 9.05
CA LEU A 198 5.87 -10.78 8.99
C LEU A 198 6.24 -12.09 9.69
N SER A 199 5.44 -12.54 10.66
CA SER A 199 5.67 -13.80 11.38
C SER A 199 5.35 -15.03 10.49
N PRO A 200 6.12 -16.13 10.56
CA PRO A 200 7.35 -16.33 11.33
C PRO A 200 8.64 -16.04 10.51
N ARG A 201 8.55 -15.23 9.43
CA ARG A 201 9.63 -15.04 8.44
C ARG A 201 10.84 -14.25 8.94
N VAL A 202 10.73 -13.48 10.03
CA VAL A 202 11.92 -12.86 10.66
C VAL A 202 12.69 -13.94 11.44
N VAL A 203 13.66 -14.55 10.75
CA VAL A 203 14.45 -15.71 11.22
C VAL A 203 15.72 -15.33 11.97
N GLU A 204 16.14 -14.07 11.86
CA GLU A 204 17.32 -13.53 12.55
C GLU A 204 17.21 -12.02 12.71
N GLU A 205 17.82 -11.51 13.78
CA GLU A 205 17.77 -10.11 14.18
C GLU A 205 19.18 -9.62 14.56
N ALA A 206 19.48 -8.37 14.23
CA ALA A 206 20.68 -7.66 14.67
C ALA A 206 20.39 -6.17 14.88
N CYS A 207 21.27 -5.52 15.63
CA CYS A 207 21.29 -4.08 15.81
C CYS A 207 22.72 -3.57 15.87
N TYR A 208 22.95 -2.43 15.21
CA TYR A 208 24.15 -1.62 15.29
C TYR A 208 23.68 -0.16 15.38
N SER A 209 23.94 0.49 16.51
CA SER A 209 23.33 1.78 16.84
C SER A 209 24.25 2.54 17.78
N THR A 210 25.02 3.47 17.23
CA THR A 210 26.02 4.25 17.98
C THR A 210 25.37 5.02 19.13
N ASN A 211 26.01 5.01 20.29
CA ASN A 211 25.63 5.80 21.46
C ASN A 211 26.68 6.89 21.71
N SER A 212 26.43 8.10 21.19
CA SER A 212 27.37 9.22 21.23
C SER A 212 26.72 10.48 21.80
N PRO A 213 26.74 10.67 23.14
CA PRO A 213 26.15 11.84 23.80
C PRO A 213 26.65 13.19 23.27
N GLY A 214 27.93 13.31 22.91
CA GLY A 214 28.50 14.54 22.32
C GLY A 214 27.94 14.91 20.93
N ASN A 215 27.26 13.97 20.25
CA ASN A 215 26.54 14.20 18.99
C ASN A 215 25.01 14.11 19.19
N ASN A 216 24.53 14.18 20.44
CA ASN A 216 23.15 13.95 20.86
C ASN A 216 22.54 12.63 20.34
N ALA A 217 23.38 11.62 20.09
CA ALA A 217 22.98 10.32 19.54
C ALA A 217 22.81 9.28 20.66
N THR A 218 21.64 8.63 20.72
CA THR A 218 21.32 7.56 21.67
C THR A 218 21.05 6.26 20.92
N SER A 219 21.64 5.15 21.40
CA SER A 219 21.41 3.82 20.81
C SER A 219 19.93 3.40 20.90
N LEU A 220 19.50 2.63 19.89
CA LEU A 220 18.21 1.95 19.81
C LEU A 220 18.31 0.43 20.01
N CYS A 221 19.50 -0.12 20.26
CA CYS A 221 19.63 -1.55 20.59
C CYS A 221 19.09 -1.84 22.00
N PRO A 222 18.61 -3.07 22.29
CA PRO A 222 18.14 -3.44 23.62
C PRO A 222 19.19 -3.15 24.70
N GLY A 223 18.80 -2.42 25.75
CA GLY A 223 19.70 -1.99 26.83
C GLY A 223 20.64 -0.82 26.49
N GLY A 224 20.49 -0.18 25.32
CA GLY A 224 21.30 1.00 24.93
C GLY A 224 22.74 0.69 24.50
N VAL A 225 23.07 -0.59 24.31
CA VAL A 225 24.39 -1.04 23.83
C VAL A 225 24.65 -0.63 22.38
N GLU A 226 25.90 -0.53 21.94
CA GLU A 226 26.23 -0.20 20.54
C GLU A 226 25.83 -1.30 19.52
N SER A 227 25.75 -2.55 19.96
CA SER A 227 25.41 -3.67 19.07
C SER A 227 24.78 -4.85 19.81
N SER A 228 23.88 -5.57 19.16
CA SER A 228 23.30 -6.82 19.66
C SER A 228 22.83 -7.74 18.52
N THR A 229 22.84 -9.05 18.73
CA THR A 229 22.25 -10.04 17.79
C THR A 229 21.38 -11.08 18.50
N ALA A 230 20.79 -10.69 19.62
CA ALA A 230 19.79 -11.48 20.34
C ALA A 230 18.40 -11.36 19.67
N PRO A 231 17.46 -12.29 19.95
CA PRO A 231 16.04 -12.07 19.67
C PRO A 231 15.56 -10.72 20.24
N GLY A 232 14.79 -9.97 19.45
CA GLY A 232 14.36 -8.60 19.78
C GLY A 232 15.38 -7.50 19.47
N SER A 233 16.60 -7.81 18.99
CA SER A 233 17.60 -6.76 18.67
C SER A 233 17.12 -5.79 17.61
N ALA A 234 16.37 -6.27 16.61
CA ALA A 234 15.87 -5.45 15.52
C ALA A 234 14.47 -4.87 15.80
N ALA A 235 14.03 -4.81 17.06
CA ALA A 235 12.72 -4.27 17.40
C ALA A 235 12.57 -2.79 16.94
N PRO A 236 11.39 -2.40 16.43
CA PRO A 236 11.07 -1.00 16.16
C PRO A 236 11.19 -0.14 17.43
N CYS A 237 11.70 1.07 17.30
CA CYS A 237 11.70 2.02 18.40
C CYS A 237 10.28 2.56 18.71
N VAL A 238 10.17 3.34 19.79
CA VAL A 238 8.93 4.03 20.19
C VAL A 238 9.21 5.53 20.38
N GLY A 239 8.14 6.34 20.33
CA GLY A 239 8.21 7.78 20.64
C GLY A 239 9.05 8.62 19.69
N THR A 240 9.27 8.19 18.44
CA THR A 240 10.03 8.95 17.44
C THR A 240 9.46 8.69 16.03
N PRO A 241 9.32 9.71 15.16
CA PRO A 241 8.88 9.51 13.78
C PRO A 241 9.74 8.49 13.03
N SER A 242 9.11 7.74 12.12
CA SER A 242 9.74 6.70 11.29
C SER A 242 10.26 5.45 12.02
N CYS A 243 9.99 5.24 13.30
CA CYS A 243 10.29 3.96 13.96
C CYS A 243 9.61 2.74 13.31
N ASP A 244 8.49 2.94 12.61
CA ASP A 244 7.75 1.89 11.90
C ASP A 244 8.26 1.63 10.47
N HIS A 245 9.21 2.44 9.98
CA HIS A 245 9.65 2.45 8.58
C HIS A 245 10.24 1.09 8.14
N GLY A 246 11.13 0.49 8.93
CA GLY A 246 11.69 -0.83 8.63
C GLY A 246 10.64 -1.95 8.63
N THR A 247 9.59 -1.83 9.43
CA THR A 247 8.45 -2.78 9.45
C THR A 247 7.60 -2.65 8.18
N HIS A 248 7.50 -1.44 7.62
CA HIS A 248 6.82 -1.15 6.36
C HIS A 248 7.61 -1.69 5.15
N VAL A 249 8.91 -1.41 5.12
CA VAL A 249 9.88 -1.89 4.13
C VAL A 249 9.94 -3.43 4.11
N ALA A 250 10.00 -4.07 5.27
CA ALA A 250 9.99 -5.54 5.37
C ALA A 250 8.69 -6.17 4.84
N GLY A 251 7.54 -5.52 5.07
CA GLY A 251 6.25 -5.99 4.55
C GLY A 251 6.13 -5.92 3.03
N ILE A 252 6.73 -4.90 2.39
CA ILE A 252 6.78 -4.80 0.93
C ILE A 252 7.68 -5.91 0.36
N ALA A 253 8.81 -6.19 1.00
CA ALA A 253 9.77 -7.20 0.53
C ALA A 253 9.24 -8.64 0.67
N ALA A 254 8.81 -9.04 1.87
CA ALA A 254 8.48 -10.43 2.20
C ALA A 254 7.29 -10.58 3.19
N GLY A 255 6.38 -9.61 3.20
CA GLY A 255 5.13 -9.73 3.92
C GLY A 255 4.21 -10.80 3.32
N ARG A 256 3.43 -11.49 4.16
CA ARG A 256 2.46 -12.49 3.73
C ARG A 256 1.20 -12.41 4.59
N GLY A 257 0.04 -12.36 3.92
CA GLY A 257 -1.27 -12.23 4.54
C GLY A 257 -2.36 -12.86 3.68
N ASN A 258 -3.59 -12.76 4.16
CA ASN A 258 -4.75 -13.39 3.50
C ASN A 258 -5.24 -12.59 2.28
N ASN A 259 -5.22 -11.26 2.37
CA ASN A 259 -5.83 -10.38 1.36
C ASN A 259 -4.80 -9.84 0.35
N PHE A 260 -3.59 -9.54 0.81
CA PHE A 260 -2.46 -9.09 0.01
C PHE A 260 -1.14 -9.66 0.54
N ASN A 261 -0.07 -9.48 -0.23
CA ASN A 261 1.26 -10.04 0.03
C ASN A 261 2.33 -9.03 -0.43
N GLY A 262 3.50 -9.05 0.22
CA GLY A 262 4.72 -8.45 -0.31
C GLY A 262 5.25 -9.25 -1.50
N VAL A 263 6.31 -8.77 -2.15
CA VAL A 263 6.80 -9.33 -3.42
C VAL A 263 7.28 -10.78 -3.29
N ALA A 264 7.93 -11.14 -2.20
CA ALA A 264 8.44 -12.49 -1.92
C ALA A 264 7.81 -13.08 -0.64
N PRO A 265 6.52 -13.44 -0.64
CA PRO A 265 5.76 -13.78 0.58
C PRO A 265 6.24 -15.03 1.32
N ASP A 266 7.09 -15.85 0.68
CA ASP A 266 7.63 -17.08 1.26
C ASP A 266 9.15 -16.99 1.49
N ALA A 267 9.76 -15.81 1.29
CA ALA A 267 11.14 -15.52 1.68
C ALA A 267 11.27 -15.29 3.19
N SER A 268 12.47 -15.55 3.71
CA SER A 268 12.86 -15.21 5.08
C SER A 268 13.44 -13.79 5.15
N ILE A 269 13.44 -13.22 6.36
CA ILE A 269 13.88 -11.86 6.66
C ILE A 269 15.01 -11.92 7.70
N LEU A 270 16.16 -11.32 7.38
CA LEU A 270 17.19 -10.92 8.35
C LEU A 270 16.96 -9.44 8.68
N ALA A 271 16.44 -9.15 9.87
CA ALA A 271 16.16 -7.78 10.29
C ALA A 271 17.40 -7.16 10.95
N ILE A 272 17.80 -5.97 10.51
CA ILE A 272 18.96 -5.25 11.06
C ILE A 272 18.57 -3.80 11.37
N GLN A 273 18.56 -3.44 12.65
CA GLN A 273 18.50 -2.04 13.09
C GLN A 273 19.86 -1.37 12.81
N VAL A 274 19.86 -0.24 12.10
CA VAL A 274 21.08 0.54 11.78
C VAL A 274 20.97 2.04 12.14
N PHE A 275 19.88 2.46 12.78
CA PHE A 275 19.63 3.85 13.17
C PHE A 275 19.86 4.09 14.66
N SER A 276 20.23 5.31 15.02
CA SER A 276 20.20 5.84 16.39
C SER A 276 19.12 6.92 16.50
N ARG A 277 18.65 7.20 17.72
CA ARG A 277 17.81 8.38 18.00
C ARG A 277 18.70 9.60 18.17
N PHE A 278 18.34 10.70 17.53
CA PHE A 278 19.00 11.99 17.68
C PHE A 278 18.03 13.02 18.27
N THR A 279 18.58 13.99 19.00
CA THR A 279 17.84 15.12 19.60
C THR A 279 18.58 16.42 19.34
N ASP A 280 17.83 17.50 19.11
CA ASP A 280 18.40 18.84 19.00
C ASP A 280 18.48 19.51 20.38
N SER A 281 19.60 20.16 20.64
CA SER A 281 19.85 21.02 21.81
C SER A 281 20.52 22.32 21.37
N PRO A 282 20.56 23.37 22.22
CA PRO A 282 21.34 24.57 21.92
C PRO A 282 22.79 24.21 21.55
N GLY A 283 23.26 24.69 20.39
CA GLY A 283 24.60 24.41 19.86
C GLY A 283 24.81 23.03 19.21
N ASN A 284 23.84 22.10 19.29
CA ASN A 284 23.97 20.76 18.70
C ASN A 284 22.64 20.29 18.11
N THR A 285 22.45 20.49 16.80
CA THR A 285 21.13 20.36 16.13
C THR A 285 21.11 19.33 14.98
N PRO A 286 21.50 18.06 15.21
CA PRO A 286 21.63 17.04 14.18
C PRO A 286 20.34 16.77 13.38
N CYS A 287 19.16 16.88 14.00
CA CYS A 287 17.88 16.68 13.32
C CYS A 287 17.53 17.86 12.41
N THR A 288 17.62 19.09 12.92
CA THR A 288 17.43 20.31 12.10
C THR A 288 18.42 20.36 10.94
N ASN A 289 19.70 19.99 11.17
CA ASN A 289 20.73 19.92 10.13
C ASN A 289 20.41 18.86 9.05
N ALA A 290 19.66 17.82 9.39
CA ALA A 290 19.16 16.81 8.46
C ALA A 290 17.77 17.14 7.87
N GLY A 291 17.22 18.32 8.14
CA GLY A 291 15.89 18.74 7.70
C GLY A 291 14.72 18.02 8.39
N ARG A 292 14.90 17.60 9.66
CA ARG A 292 13.93 16.81 10.44
C ARG A 292 13.61 17.49 11.77
N SER A 293 12.37 17.34 12.23
CA SER A 293 11.99 17.71 13.60
C SER A 293 12.70 16.80 14.62
N SER A 294 13.15 17.38 15.74
CA SER A 294 13.64 16.64 16.91
C SER A 294 12.47 16.07 17.75
N PRO A 295 12.56 14.84 18.29
CA PRO A 295 13.60 13.84 18.05
C PRO A 295 13.45 13.20 16.66
N CYS A 296 14.56 12.79 16.06
CA CYS A 296 14.58 12.13 14.76
C CYS A 296 15.40 10.84 14.77
N LEU A 297 15.26 10.06 13.70
CA LEU A 297 16.12 8.91 13.41
C LEU A 297 17.12 9.29 12.32
N LEU A 298 18.40 9.04 12.57
CA LEU A 298 19.49 9.09 11.59
C LEU A 298 20.39 7.87 11.79
N THR A 299 21.33 7.63 10.89
CA THR A 299 22.19 6.44 10.87
C THR A 299 23.61 6.84 10.49
N TYR A 300 24.61 6.29 11.20
CA TYR A 300 26.01 6.48 10.83
C TYR A 300 26.44 5.45 9.78
N ASP A 301 27.36 5.87 8.92
CA ASP A 301 27.96 5.01 7.90
C ASP A 301 28.68 3.81 8.52
N SER A 302 29.25 3.97 9.73
CA SER A 302 29.82 2.89 10.55
C SER A 302 28.80 1.80 10.91
N ASP A 303 27.59 2.18 11.33
CA ASP A 303 26.53 1.24 11.70
C ASP A 303 25.92 0.55 10.48
N GLN A 304 25.85 1.23 9.34
CA GLN A 304 25.52 0.62 8.05
C GLN A 304 26.60 -0.39 7.61
N ILE A 305 27.89 -0.07 7.78
CA ILE A 305 29.00 -0.99 7.50
C ILE A 305 28.94 -2.20 8.42
N ARG A 306 28.71 -2.01 9.74
CA ARG A 306 28.49 -3.09 10.71
C ARG A 306 27.30 -3.98 10.28
N GLY A 307 26.18 -3.38 9.85
CA GLY A 307 25.01 -4.08 9.32
C GLY A 307 25.28 -4.89 8.04
N LEU A 308 25.91 -4.29 7.03
CA LEU A 308 26.27 -4.96 5.77
C LEU A 308 27.30 -6.07 6.00
N THR A 309 28.22 -5.88 6.95
CA THR A 309 29.18 -6.90 7.41
C THR A 309 28.43 -8.11 8.01
N ARG A 310 27.39 -7.87 8.82
CA ARG A 310 26.52 -8.95 9.32
C ARG A 310 25.81 -9.68 8.18
N VAL A 311 25.35 -8.99 7.14
CA VAL A 311 24.77 -9.66 5.96
C VAL A 311 25.80 -10.55 5.27
N ARG A 312 27.01 -10.02 5.00
CA ARG A 312 28.12 -10.75 4.37
C ARG A 312 28.42 -12.04 5.12
N ASP A 313 28.51 -11.97 6.44
CA ASP A 313 28.91 -13.09 7.30
C ASP A 313 27.79 -14.13 7.51
N ARG A 314 26.53 -13.73 7.32
CA ARG A 314 25.37 -14.64 7.40
C ARG A 314 24.86 -15.11 6.02
N THR A 315 25.45 -14.63 4.93
CA THR A 315 25.03 -14.91 3.54
C THR A 315 24.83 -16.40 3.27
N ALA A 316 25.86 -17.22 3.50
CA ALA A 316 25.82 -18.66 3.26
C ALA A 316 24.91 -19.40 4.26
N ALA A 317 24.90 -18.99 5.53
CA ALA A 317 24.11 -19.63 6.58
C ALA A 317 22.59 -19.35 6.50
N ARG A 318 22.16 -18.42 5.63
CA ARG A 318 20.76 -17.99 5.49
C ARG A 318 20.27 -17.92 4.03
N SER A 319 21.09 -18.28 3.04
CA SER A 319 20.76 -18.08 1.61
C SER A 319 20.34 -16.65 1.28
N ILE A 320 21.13 -15.66 1.72
CA ILE A 320 20.77 -14.24 1.52
C ILE A 320 20.97 -13.86 0.06
N VAL A 321 19.95 -13.27 -0.56
CA VAL A 321 19.97 -12.88 -1.99
C VAL A 321 20.04 -11.38 -2.21
N ALA A 322 19.52 -10.60 -1.26
CA ALA A 322 19.52 -9.14 -1.33
C ALA A 322 19.67 -8.51 0.07
N ALA A 323 20.31 -7.35 0.12
CA ALA A 323 20.37 -6.44 1.26
C ALA A 323 19.67 -5.14 0.88
N ASN A 324 18.50 -4.88 1.44
CA ASN A 324 17.74 -3.67 1.20
C ASN A 324 18.15 -2.56 2.18
N MET A 325 18.53 -1.41 1.63
CA MET A 325 18.83 -0.17 2.36
C MET A 325 17.87 0.92 1.89
N SER A 326 16.72 1.06 2.57
CA SER A 326 15.70 2.07 2.24
C SER A 326 16.04 3.47 2.80
N LEU A 327 17.33 3.79 2.81
CA LEU A 327 17.97 4.92 3.48
C LEU A 327 19.04 5.56 2.58
N GLY A 328 19.39 6.80 2.86
CA GLY A 328 20.49 7.50 2.19
C GLY A 328 20.50 9.00 2.47
N GLY A 329 21.55 9.70 2.01
CA GLY A 329 21.74 11.14 2.22
C GLY A 329 22.81 11.76 1.32
N GLY A 330 23.00 13.07 1.42
CA GLY A 330 23.87 13.84 0.52
C GLY A 330 23.31 13.95 -0.90
N ARG A 331 24.03 14.65 -1.78
CA ARG A 331 23.65 14.87 -3.19
C ARG A 331 24.82 14.54 -4.11
N ASN A 332 24.70 13.44 -4.85
CA ASN A 332 25.77 12.91 -5.70
C ASN A 332 25.29 12.83 -7.15
N ASN A 333 25.91 13.59 -8.05
CA ASN A 333 25.65 13.58 -9.50
C ASN A 333 26.60 12.65 -10.28
N ALA A 334 27.64 12.13 -9.62
CA ALA A 334 28.60 11.17 -10.13
C ALA A 334 28.76 9.99 -9.15
N ALA A 335 29.46 8.94 -9.58
CA ALA A 335 29.65 7.74 -8.77
C ALA A 335 30.55 7.99 -7.55
N CYS A 336 30.05 7.72 -6.34
CA CYS A 336 30.77 7.91 -5.08
C CYS A 336 31.62 6.68 -4.72
N ASN A 337 32.50 6.25 -5.63
CA ASN A 337 33.30 5.03 -5.43
C ASN A 337 34.40 5.15 -4.35
N ASN A 338 34.52 6.30 -3.69
CA ASN A 338 35.30 6.56 -2.48
C ASN A 338 34.50 6.43 -1.16
N ASP A 339 33.20 6.12 -1.23
CA ASP A 339 32.34 5.91 -0.05
C ASP A 339 32.82 4.70 0.79
N PRO A 340 32.94 4.82 2.12
CA PRO A 340 33.48 3.76 2.98
C PRO A 340 32.62 2.48 2.98
N ARG A 341 31.35 2.53 2.58
CA ARG A 341 30.48 1.35 2.42
C ARG A 341 30.84 0.52 1.19
N LYS A 342 31.51 1.07 0.18
CA LYS A 342 31.80 0.36 -1.07
C LYS A 342 32.51 -0.97 -0.84
N ALA A 343 33.50 -1.02 0.06
CA ALA A 343 34.29 -2.23 0.29
C ALA A 343 33.43 -3.43 0.76
N VAL A 344 32.38 -3.21 1.56
CA VAL A 344 31.48 -4.28 2.00
C VAL A 344 30.37 -4.57 0.98
N ILE A 345 29.94 -3.57 0.18
CA ILE A 345 29.03 -3.76 -0.95
C ILE A 345 29.68 -4.60 -2.06
N ASP A 346 30.95 -4.36 -2.38
CA ASP A 346 31.75 -5.19 -3.30
C ASP A 346 31.88 -6.64 -2.79
N GLN A 347 32.10 -6.82 -1.48
CA GLN A 347 32.14 -8.14 -0.85
C GLN A 347 30.77 -8.85 -0.94
N LEU A 348 29.66 -8.13 -0.76
CA LEU A 348 28.31 -8.67 -0.94
C LEU A 348 28.06 -9.08 -2.40
N LEU A 349 28.41 -8.22 -3.37
CA LEU A 349 28.28 -8.51 -4.80
C LEU A 349 29.14 -9.73 -5.22
N SER A 350 30.36 -9.87 -4.67
CA SER A 350 31.21 -11.05 -4.90
C SER A 350 30.57 -12.36 -4.40
N ARG A 351 29.78 -12.29 -3.31
CA ARG A 351 28.97 -13.38 -2.77
C ARG A 351 27.59 -13.49 -3.44
N GLN A 352 27.39 -12.80 -4.56
CA GLN A 352 26.14 -12.73 -5.31
C GLN A 352 24.95 -12.18 -4.50
N VAL A 353 25.18 -11.34 -3.48
CA VAL A 353 24.12 -10.62 -2.76
C VAL A 353 23.91 -9.24 -3.37
N ALA A 354 22.70 -8.95 -3.83
CA ALA A 354 22.34 -7.65 -4.39
C ALA A 354 22.18 -6.60 -3.28
N THR A 355 22.99 -5.54 -3.25
CA THR A 355 22.73 -4.40 -2.35
C THR A 355 21.78 -3.43 -3.04
N VAL A 356 20.56 -3.32 -2.55
CA VAL A 356 19.46 -2.58 -3.18
C VAL A 356 19.15 -1.33 -2.36
N ILE A 357 19.26 -0.15 -2.97
CA ILE A 357 19.31 1.13 -2.26
C ILE A 357 18.28 2.13 -2.84
N ALA A 358 17.65 2.90 -1.95
CA ALA A 358 16.73 3.98 -2.34
C ALA A 358 17.49 5.20 -2.93
N ALA A 359 17.06 5.71 -4.09
CA ALA A 359 17.71 6.85 -4.75
C ALA A 359 17.61 8.19 -3.99
N GLY A 360 16.65 8.31 -3.06
CA GLY A 360 16.37 9.53 -2.29
C GLY A 360 15.11 10.27 -2.76
N ASN A 361 14.63 11.20 -1.93
CA ASN A 361 13.26 11.72 -1.99
C ASN A 361 13.21 13.27 -2.13
N ASN A 362 14.16 13.86 -2.85
CA ASN A 362 14.35 15.31 -2.94
C ASN A 362 13.93 15.90 -4.30
N GLY A 363 13.40 15.08 -5.22
CA GLY A 363 12.96 15.49 -6.56
C GLY A 363 14.08 15.89 -7.51
N TRP A 364 15.35 15.61 -7.19
CA TRP A 364 16.49 15.99 -8.03
C TRP A 364 16.46 15.27 -9.39
N ARG A 365 16.89 15.97 -10.45
CA ARG A 365 16.91 15.44 -11.84
C ARG A 365 18.30 15.08 -12.36
N ASP A 366 19.32 15.23 -11.52
CA ASP A 366 20.74 15.05 -11.85
C ASP A 366 21.51 14.20 -10.83
N SER A 367 20.92 13.80 -9.71
CA SER A 367 21.66 13.27 -8.55
C SER A 367 20.87 12.32 -7.65
N VAL A 368 21.58 11.50 -6.87
CA VAL A 368 21.06 10.53 -5.89
C VAL A 368 21.78 10.65 -4.54
N GLY A 369 21.20 10.06 -3.48
CA GLY A 369 21.87 9.93 -2.19
C GLY A 369 22.95 8.85 -2.16
N ALA A 370 23.95 9.00 -1.31
CA ALA A 370 24.80 7.89 -0.85
C ALA A 370 23.99 7.01 0.13
N PRO A 371 24.13 5.68 0.11
CA PRO A 371 25.12 4.90 -0.64
C PRO A 371 24.72 4.57 -2.09
N GLY A 372 23.58 5.04 -2.58
CA GLY A 372 23.06 4.74 -3.93
C GLY A 372 23.89 5.28 -5.11
N CYS A 373 24.90 6.11 -4.86
CA CYS A 373 25.88 6.51 -5.88
C CYS A 373 27.06 5.53 -6.05
N ILE A 374 27.09 4.41 -5.31
CA ILE A 374 28.15 3.39 -5.41
C ILE A 374 27.87 2.45 -6.58
N THR A 375 28.83 2.28 -7.51
CA THR A 375 28.64 1.50 -8.76
C THR A 375 28.37 0.00 -8.62
N SER A 376 28.53 -0.57 -7.42
CA SER A 376 28.23 -1.97 -7.10
C SER A 376 26.93 -2.16 -6.30
N ALA A 377 26.22 -1.07 -5.99
CA ALA A 377 24.84 -1.10 -5.51
C ALA A 377 23.85 -1.10 -6.69
N ILE A 378 22.58 -1.39 -6.39
CA ILE A 378 21.46 -1.26 -7.32
C ILE A 378 20.55 -0.16 -6.80
N THR A 379 20.44 0.93 -7.54
CA THR A 379 19.79 2.16 -7.07
C THR A 379 18.42 2.35 -7.69
N VAL A 380 17.42 2.47 -6.81
CA VAL A 380 16.00 2.35 -7.13
C VAL A 380 15.28 3.68 -6.96
N GLY A 381 14.77 4.22 -8.06
CA GLY A 381 13.84 5.36 -8.05
C GLY A 381 12.38 4.90 -7.93
N ALA A 382 11.48 5.85 -7.68
CA ALA A 382 10.07 5.59 -7.42
C ALA A 382 9.16 5.99 -8.59
N THR A 383 8.20 5.12 -8.93
CA THR A 383 7.03 5.47 -9.75
C THR A 383 5.74 5.53 -8.93
N THR A 384 4.76 6.23 -9.51
CA THR A 384 3.34 6.09 -9.19
C THR A 384 2.80 4.73 -9.67
N ASP A 385 1.50 4.49 -9.47
CA ASP A 385 0.77 3.38 -10.09
C ASP A 385 0.43 3.63 -11.58
N SER A 386 0.50 4.89 -12.00
CA SER A 386 0.12 5.38 -13.33
C SER A 386 1.31 5.37 -14.30
N ASP A 387 2.35 4.57 -13.99
CA ASP A 387 3.61 4.44 -14.74
C ASP A 387 4.34 5.78 -15.02
N THR A 388 4.25 6.73 -14.08
CA THR A 388 5.03 7.98 -14.08
C THR A 388 6.06 8.00 -12.96
N VAL A 389 7.19 8.69 -13.16
CA VAL A 389 8.17 8.97 -12.09
C VAL A 389 7.51 9.84 -11.02
N ALA A 390 7.56 9.43 -9.76
CA ALA A 390 6.97 10.19 -8.67
C ALA A 390 7.69 11.54 -8.47
N SER A 391 6.93 12.60 -8.14
CA SER A 391 7.41 13.98 -7.96
C SER A 391 8.66 14.09 -7.08
N TYR A 392 8.70 13.38 -5.95
CA TYR A 392 9.80 13.38 -4.99
C TYR A 392 10.99 12.50 -5.42
N SER A 393 10.87 11.62 -6.41
CA SER A 393 11.94 10.68 -6.72
C SER A 393 13.16 11.42 -7.25
N ASN A 394 14.29 11.24 -6.57
CA ASN A 394 15.59 11.52 -7.17
C ASN A 394 15.77 10.64 -8.41
N VAL A 395 16.31 11.24 -9.47
CA VAL A 395 16.65 10.58 -10.74
C VAL A 395 17.97 11.12 -11.27
N SER A 396 18.77 10.24 -11.86
CA SER A 396 20.02 10.57 -12.55
C SER A 396 20.43 9.39 -13.44
N ASN A 397 21.56 9.51 -14.14
CA ASN A 397 22.17 8.36 -14.83
C ASN A 397 22.53 7.20 -13.86
N LEU A 398 22.72 7.47 -12.56
CA LEU A 398 23.06 6.52 -11.51
C LEU A 398 21.84 5.74 -10.95
N VAL A 399 20.62 6.02 -11.42
CA VAL A 399 19.46 5.17 -11.10
C VAL A 399 19.41 4.01 -12.08
N ASP A 400 19.46 2.78 -11.59
CA ASP A 400 19.46 1.57 -12.42
C ASP A 400 18.09 1.24 -13.01
N LEU A 401 17.05 1.39 -12.18
CA LEU A 401 15.68 1.00 -12.47
C LEU A 401 14.69 1.68 -11.52
N PHE A 402 13.41 1.48 -11.79
CA PHE A 402 12.31 1.97 -10.96
C PHE A 402 11.48 0.83 -10.37
N ALA A 403 10.78 1.13 -9.28
CA ALA A 403 9.73 0.29 -8.72
C ALA A 403 8.63 1.18 -8.08
N PRO A 404 7.45 0.64 -7.74
CA PRO A 404 6.38 1.42 -7.15
C PRO A 404 6.80 2.02 -5.80
N GLY A 405 6.86 3.35 -5.73
CA GLY A 405 7.09 4.09 -4.49
C GLY A 405 5.84 4.82 -4.00
N GLY A 406 4.78 4.89 -4.80
CA GLY A 406 3.52 5.56 -4.47
C GLY A 406 3.55 7.07 -4.72
N ARG A 407 2.37 7.71 -4.81
CA ARG A 407 2.20 9.12 -5.15
C ARG A 407 2.83 10.06 -4.13
N GLY A 408 3.46 11.13 -4.62
CA GLY A 408 3.84 12.31 -3.84
C GLY A 408 2.70 13.32 -3.72
N ASN A 409 3.04 14.57 -3.44
CA ASN A 409 2.08 15.67 -3.39
C ASN A 409 1.91 16.25 -4.81
N GLY A 410 0.67 16.25 -5.32
CA GLY A 410 0.36 16.67 -6.69
C GLY A 410 0.48 15.55 -7.74
N ASP A 411 1.06 14.40 -7.39
CA ASP A 411 1.04 13.21 -8.23
C ASP A 411 -0.34 12.54 -8.21
N GLY A 412 -0.74 11.97 -9.37
CA GLY A 412 -1.83 11.01 -9.44
C GLY A 412 -1.47 9.66 -8.81
N GLY A 413 -2.49 8.82 -8.56
CA GLY A 413 -2.32 7.46 -8.07
C GLY A 413 -2.45 7.26 -6.57
N THR A 414 -2.04 6.10 -6.09
CA THR A 414 -2.13 5.59 -4.71
C THR A 414 -0.79 5.68 -3.97
N ARG A 415 -0.80 5.55 -2.63
CA ARG A 415 0.43 5.36 -1.83
C ARG A 415 0.73 3.85 -1.73
N ILE A 416 1.74 3.47 -0.94
CA ILE A 416 2.04 2.06 -0.67
C ILE A 416 1.61 1.72 0.76
N ASN A 417 0.52 0.97 0.91
CA ASN A 417 0.16 0.30 2.17
C ASN A 417 1.17 -0.81 2.48
N SER A 418 1.54 -0.99 3.75
CA SER A 418 2.32 -2.14 4.24
C SER A 418 2.23 -2.21 5.77
N SER A 419 2.83 -3.23 6.39
CA SER A 419 2.84 -3.42 7.84
C SER A 419 3.44 -2.24 8.61
N ILE A 420 2.83 -1.84 9.72
CA ILE A 420 3.35 -0.81 10.63
C ILE A 420 3.31 -1.30 12.08
N SER A 421 4.23 -0.81 12.91
CA SER A 421 4.24 -1.13 14.33
C SER A 421 3.23 -0.23 15.09
N PRO A 422 2.38 -0.77 15.99
CA PRO A 422 2.24 -2.18 16.36
C PRO A 422 1.13 -2.91 15.57
N ASN A 423 1.46 -4.05 14.94
CA ASN A 423 0.52 -5.02 14.33
C ASN A 423 -0.45 -4.48 13.25
N GLY A 424 -0.23 -3.26 12.74
CA GLY A 424 -1.17 -2.54 11.88
C GLY A 424 -0.76 -2.53 10.41
N PHE A 425 -1.55 -1.83 9.60
CA PHE A 425 -1.20 -1.50 8.21
C PHE A 425 -1.33 0.01 8.01
N GLY A 426 -0.48 0.59 7.16
CA GLY A 426 -0.50 2.02 6.89
C GLY A 426 0.21 2.42 5.61
N GLU A 427 -0.19 3.56 5.05
CA GLU A 427 0.32 4.08 3.78
C GLU A 427 1.57 4.95 3.93
N LYS A 428 2.59 4.69 3.12
CA LYS A 428 3.77 5.55 2.94
C LYS A 428 4.06 5.74 1.45
N SER A 429 4.85 6.78 1.13
CA SER A 429 5.41 6.99 -0.21
C SER A 429 6.91 7.26 -0.11
N GLY A 430 7.69 6.77 -1.08
CA GLY A 430 9.13 7.03 -1.14
C GLY A 430 9.89 6.05 -2.04
N THR A 431 11.10 6.44 -2.45
CA THR A 431 12.10 5.50 -3.00
C THR A 431 12.44 4.39 -2.00
N SER A 432 12.30 4.67 -0.71
CA SER A 432 12.31 3.73 0.41
C SER A 432 11.24 2.63 0.32
N MET A 433 10.11 2.86 -0.36
CA MET A 433 9.08 1.84 -0.65
C MET A 433 9.33 1.16 -2.00
N ALA A 434 10.03 1.82 -2.94
CA ALA A 434 10.42 1.23 -4.22
C ALA A 434 11.53 0.17 -4.07
N ALA A 435 12.59 0.46 -3.30
CA ALA A 435 13.71 -0.46 -3.06
C ALA A 435 13.29 -1.90 -2.61
N PRO A 436 12.40 -2.10 -1.60
CA PRO A 436 12.03 -3.44 -1.15
C PRO A 436 11.27 -4.26 -2.19
N HIS A 437 10.57 -3.63 -3.14
CA HIS A 437 9.98 -4.36 -4.26
C HIS A 437 11.04 -5.04 -5.13
N VAL A 438 12.18 -4.35 -5.35
CA VAL A 438 13.32 -4.89 -6.11
C VAL A 438 14.02 -5.99 -5.31
N ALA A 439 14.30 -5.76 -4.02
CA ALA A 439 14.89 -6.79 -3.15
C ALA A 439 14.03 -8.07 -3.08
N GLY A 440 12.69 -7.93 -3.06
CA GLY A 440 11.75 -9.05 -3.19
C GLY A 440 11.78 -9.73 -4.56
N ALA A 441 11.93 -8.98 -5.66
CA ALA A 441 12.06 -9.55 -6.99
C ALA A 441 13.30 -10.46 -7.14
N PHE A 442 14.43 -10.11 -6.51
CA PHE A 442 15.61 -10.97 -6.43
C PHE A 442 15.33 -12.30 -5.72
N ALA A 443 14.58 -12.28 -4.62
CA ALA A 443 14.17 -13.50 -3.92
C ALA A 443 13.17 -14.36 -4.72
N VAL A 444 12.18 -13.72 -5.35
CA VAL A 444 11.22 -14.40 -6.25
C VAL A 444 11.96 -15.13 -7.37
N ILE A 445 12.87 -14.45 -8.08
CA ILE A 445 13.59 -15.04 -9.21
C ILE A 445 14.50 -16.19 -8.75
N ARG A 446 15.29 -16.01 -7.69
CA ARG A 446 16.15 -17.10 -7.18
C ARG A 446 15.43 -18.28 -6.58
N SER A 447 14.18 -18.12 -6.14
CA SER A 447 13.38 -19.25 -5.62
C SER A 447 13.01 -20.30 -6.67
N LEU A 448 13.15 -19.99 -7.98
CA LEU A 448 13.14 -20.96 -9.08
C LEU A 448 14.45 -21.02 -9.88
N ALA A 449 15.26 -19.96 -9.87
CA ALA A 449 16.54 -19.88 -10.56
C ALA A 449 17.71 -19.63 -9.58
N PRO A 450 18.05 -20.60 -8.69
CA PRO A 450 19.01 -20.38 -7.60
C PRO A 450 20.42 -20.02 -8.06
N GLY A 451 20.82 -20.44 -9.27
CA GLY A 451 22.11 -20.08 -9.88
C GLY A 451 22.16 -18.70 -10.54
N ALA A 452 21.07 -17.93 -10.57
CA ALA A 452 21.02 -16.64 -11.25
C ALA A 452 21.88 -15.58 -10.54
N THR A 453 22.89 -15.06 -11.24
CA THR A 453 23.81 -14.02 -10.72
C THR A 453 23.11 -12.67 -10.54
N VAL A 454 23.70 -11.79 -9.72
CA VAL A 454 23.15 -10.45 -9.48
C VAL A 454 23.03 -9.66 -10.78
N SER A 455 24.06 -9.73 -11.63
CA SER A 455 24.09 -9.07 -12.93
C SER A 455 22.98 -9.57 -13.86
N GLN A 456 22.80 -10.90 -14.00
CA GLN A 456 21.73 -11.44 -14.85
C GLN A 456 20.35 -10.99 -14.38
N ILE A 457 20.07 -11.02 -13.07
CA ILE A 457 18.76 -10.62 -12.52
C ILE A 457 18.52 -9.13 -12.74
N LEU A 458 19.54 -8.29 -12.51
CA LEU A 458 19.47 -6.85 -12.78
C LEU A 458 19.19 -6.57 -14.27
N THR A 459 19.94 -7.21 -15.18
CA THR A 459 19.73 -7.08 -16.63
C THR A 459 18.33 -7.55 -17.06
N ALA A 460 17.82 -8.65 -16.50
CA ALA A 460 16.44 -9.08 -16.77
C ALA A 460 15.42 -8.00 -16.35
N LEU A 461 15.51 -7.51 -15.11
CA LEU A 461 14.64 -6.44 -14.59
C LEU A 461 14.73 -5.14 -15.42
N GLN A 462 15.93 -4.76 -15.87
CA GLN A 462 16.17 -3.58 -16.71
C GLN A 462 15.71 -3.75 -18.17
N THR A 463 15.65 -4.97 -18.71
CA THR A 463 15.26 -5.23 -20.11
C THR A 463 13.76 -5.53 -20.25
N THR A 464 13.17 -6.29 -19.32
CA THR A 464 11.77 -6.74 -19.40
C THR A 464 10.76 -5.84 -18.67
N GLY A 465 11.24 -4.82 -17.96
CA GLY A 465 10.40 -3.84 -17.28
C GLY A 465 9.55 -2.96 -18.21
N VAL A 466 8.61 -2.21 -17.64
CA VAL A 466 7.85 -1.17 -18.35
C VAL A 466 8.76 0.05 -18.55
N SER A 467 8.77 0.62 -19.75
CA SER A 467 9.65 1.75 -20.09
C SER A 467 9.07 3.07 -19.60
N ILE A 468 9.80 3.78 -18.73
CA ILE A 468 9.38 5.04 -18.10
C ILE A 468 10.29 6.16 -18.59
N ALA A 469 9.72 7.13 -19.30
CA ALA A 469 10.40 8.38 -19.63
C ALA A 469 10.54 9.24 -18.37
N VAL A 470 11.67 9.95 -18.23
CA VAL A 470 11.98 10.78 -17.06
C VAL A 470 11.98 12.26 -17.48
N PRO A 471 10.93 13.04 -17.16
CA PRO A 471 10.89 14.46 -17.52
C PRO A 471 11.95 15.29 -16.79
N GLY A 472 12.46 16.33 -17.46
CA GLY A 472 13.37 17.31 -16.85
C GLY A 472 14.84 16.88 -16.74
N THR A 473 15.24 15.79 -17.38
CA THR A 473 16.65 15.37 -17.51
C THR A 473 17.25 15.79 -18.85
N ASN A 474 18.53 16.17 -18.87
CA ASN A 474 19.29 16.41 -20.11
C ASN A 474 20.62 15.63 -20.06
N PRO A 475 20.88 14.67 -21.00
CA PRO A 475 19.99 14.21 -22.07
C PRO A 475 18.71 13.55 -21.54
N ALA A 476 17.72 13.35 -22.42
CA ALA A 476 16.44 12.73 -22.07
C ALA A 476 16.65 11.29 -21.56
N LEU A 477 16.32 11.06 -20.29
CA LEU A 477 16.57 9.81 -19.60
C LEU A 477 15.35 8.89 -19.69
N THR A 478 15.60 7.62 -19.94
CA THR A 478 14.61 6.54 -19.82
C THR A 478 15.18 5.45 -18.92
N ARG A 479 14.35 4.94 -18.02
CA ARG A 479 14.63 3.79 -17.15
C ARG A 479 13.39 2.91 -17.07
N ARG A 480 13.54 1.68 -16.59
CA ARG A 480 12.44 0.72 -16.56
C ARG A 480 11.89 0.50 -15.16
N ARG A 481 10.56 0.49 -15.01
CA ARG A 481 9.91 -0.06 -13.82
C ARG A 481 9.92 -1.58 -13.90
N ILE A 482 10.31 -2.24 -12.81
CA ILE A 482 10.39 -3.71 -12.76
C ILE A 482 9.08 -4.41 -13.13
N ASN A 483 9.23 -5.55 -13.81
CA ASN A 483 8.18 -6.52 -14.15
C ASN A 483 8.72 -7.91 -13.80
N VAL A 484 8.33 -8.41 -12.63
CA VAL A 484 8.90 -9.62 -12.01
C VAL A 484 8.55 -10.86 -12.82
N GLU A 485 7.34 -10.95 -13.37
CA GLU A 485 6.93 -12.09 -14.20
C GLU A 485 7.78 -12.18 -15.47
N ALA A 486 7.96 -11.05 -16.16
CA ALA A 486 8.71 -11.02 -17.41
C ALA A 486 10.22 -11.26 -17.17
N ALA A 487 10.76 -10.75 -16.05
CA ALA A 487 12.15 -11.00 -15.67
C ALA A 487 12.37 -12.48 -15.30
N LEU A 488 11.48 -13.08 -14.49
CA LEU A 488 11.49 -14.51 -14.15
C LEU A 488 11.47 -15.39 -15.41
N ALA A 489 10.66 -15.02 -16.41
CA ALA A 489 10.53 -15.74 -17.68
C ALA A 489 11.80 -15.71 -18.57
N THR A 490 12.86 -14.99 -18.18
CA THR A 490 14.19 -15.09 -18.81
C THR A 490 15.07 -16.20 -18.19
N PHE A 491 14.73 -16.70 -17.00
CA PHE A 491 15.49 -17.73 -16.28
C PHE A 491 14.82 -19.10 -16.29
N VAL A 492 13.49 -19.13 -16.12
CA VAL A 492 12.75 -20.38 -16.28
C VAL A 492 12.49 -20.58 -17.77
N ASN A 493 13.02 -21.67 -18.32
CA ASN A 493 12.59 -22.14 -19.64
C ASN A 493 11.07 -22.29 -19.58
N ARG A 494 10.35 -21.48 -20.36
CA ARG A 494 8.96 -21.78 -20.65
C ARG A 494 8.97 -23.15 -21.33
N PRO A 495 8.24 -24.18 -20.85
CA PRO A 495 7.81 -25.21 -21.78
C PRO A 495 7.13 -24.43 -22.92
N ALA A 496 7.65 -24.58 -24.14
CA ALA A 496 7.16 -23.77 -25.26
C ALA A 496 5.65 -23.97 -25.34
N ASN A 497 4.87 -22.89 -25.25
CA ASN A 497 3.43 -22.98 -25.51
C ASN A 497 3.30 -23.63 -26.89
N PRO A 498 2.76 -24.86 -27.01
CA PRO A 498 2.86 -25.59 -28.24
C PRO A 498 2.17 -24.78 -29.33
N GLY A 499 2.75 -24.75 -30.54
CA GLY A 499 2.18 -23.98 -31.64
C GLY A 499 0.69 -24.27 -31.80
N THR A 500 -0.11 -23.26 -32.12
CA THR A 500 -1.54 -23.44 -32.35
C THR A 500 -1.75 -24.49 -33.43
N PHE A 501 -2.28 -25.65 -33.06
CA PHE A 501 -2.60 -26.73 -33.99
C PHE A 501 -3.81 -26.33 -34.85
N ARG A 502 -4.84 -25.77 -34.19
CA ARG A 502 -6.04 -25.23 -34.83
C ARG A 502 -6.66 -24.13 -33.97
N THR A 503 -7.26 -23.13 -34.59
CA THR A 503 -8.12 -22.17 -33.90
C THR A 503 -9.23 -21.72 -34.84
N GLY A 504 -10.39 -21.33 -34.31
CA GLY A 504 -11.51 -20.91 -35.15
C GLY A 504 -12.81 -20.65 -34.40
N LEU A 505 -13.87 -20.44 -35.17
CA LEU A 505 -15.25 -20.26 -34.71
C LEU A 505 -16.10 -21.40 -35.27
N ILE A 506 -16.92 -22.02 -34.42
CA ILE A 506 -17.82 -23.12 -34.79
C ILE A 506 -19.22 -22.81 -34.27
N THR A 507 -20.22 -23.04 -35.11
CA THR A 507 -21.65 -22.97 -34.73
C THR A 507 -22.23 -24.38 -34.80
N LEU A 508 -22.61 -24.94 -33.65
CA LEU A 508 -23.20 -26.28 -33.53
C LEU A 508 -24.71 -26.18 -33.40
N ASN A 509 -25.43 -26.91 -34.25
CA ASN A 509 -26.84 -27.19 -34.02
C ASN A 509 -26.99 -28.09 -32.79
N GLN A 510 -28.12 -27.97 -32.10
CA GLN A 510 -28.54 -28.90 -31.06
C GLN A 510 -28.43 -30.35 -31.54
N THR A 511 -27.93 -31.24 -30.67
CA THR A 511 -27.55 -32.65 -30.93
C THR A 511 -26.35 -32.89 -31.86
N PHE A 512 -25.68 -31.87 -32.39
CA PHE A 512 -24.49 -32.08 -33.23
C PHE A 512 -23.21 -32.23 -32.38
N THR A 513 -22.20 -32.88 -32.96
CA THR A 513 -20.87 -33.07 -32.36
C THR A 513 -19.81 -32.21 -33.05
N VAL A 514 -18.63 -32.09 -32.44
CA VAL A 514 -17.46 -31.39 -32.99
C VAL A 514 -16.16 -32.12 -32.67
N ASP A 515 -15.22 -32.06 -33.61
CA ASP A 515 -13.82 -32.46 -33.49
C ASP A 515 -12.96 -31.18 -33.42
N PHE A 516 -12.21 -30.96 -32.34
CA PHE A 516 -11.37 -29.77 -32.15
C PHE A 516 -9.98 -29.89 -32.80
N ASP A 517 -9.67 -31.05 -33.35
CA ASP A 517 -8.43 -31.38 -34.06
C ASP A 517 -8.65 -31.38 -35.59
N GLY A 518 -9.70 -32.03 -36.09
CA GLY A 518 -10.11 -32.10 -37.50
C GLY A 518 -11.03 -30.96 -37.97
N GLY A 519 -11.84 -30.38 -37.07
CA GLY A 519 -12.79 -29.30 -37.36
C GLY A 519 -14.25 -29.77 -37.41
N MET A 520 -15.09 -29.11 -38.23
CA MET A 520 -16.50 -29.50 -38.36
C MET A 520 -16.66 -30.79 -39.19
N THR A 521 -16.52 -31.93 -38.52
CA THR A 521 -16.88 -33.26 -39.04
C THR A 521 -18.34 -33.57 -38.79
N ALA A 522 -18.96 -34.36 -39.67
CA ALA A 522 -20.22 -35.03 -39.34
C ALA A 522 -20.02 -36.03 -38.18
N ALA A 523 -21.12 -36.48 -37.55
CA ALA A 523 -21.08 -37.31 -36.37
C ALA A 523 -20.28 -38.61 -36.57
N GLY A 524 -19.34 -38.90 -35.67
CA GLY A 524 -18.50 -40.09 -35.71
C GLY A 524 -17.47 -40.14 -34.58
N ASN A 525 -16.63 -41.18 -34.61
CA ASN A 525 -15.69 -41.52 -33.53
C ASN A 525 -14.55 -40.49 -33.34
N ALA A 526 -14.37 -39.56 -34.28
CA ALA A 526 -13.38 -38.49 -34.22
C ALA A 526 -13.84 -37.25 -33.41
N SER A 527 -15.13 -37.14 -33.07
CA SER A 527 -15.62 -36.00 -32.28
C SER A 527 -15.13 -36.04 -30.82
N ASP A 528 -14.97 -34.87 -30.21
CA ASP A 528 -14.61 -34.69 -28.79
C ASP A 528 -15.79 -34.27 -27.92
N LEU A 529 -16.70 -33.47 -28.48
CA LEU A 529 -17.77 -32.82 -27.73
C LEU A 529 -19.10 -32.94 -28.46
N TRP A 530 -20.15 -33.24 -27.71
CA TRP A 530 -21.52 -33.30 -28.15
C TRP A 530 -22.35 -32.20 -27.49
N PHE A 531 -23.01 -31.38 -28.29
CA PHE A 531 -24.04 -30.43 -27.83
C PHE A 531 -25.35 -31.21 -27.59
N GLN A 532 -25.34 -32.06 -26.56
CA GLN A 532 -26.43 -32.97 -26.25
C GLN A 532 -27.70 -32.21 -25.81
N ALA A 533 -28.84 -32.65 -26.32
CA ALA A 533 -30.15 -32.28 -25.80
C ALA A 533 -30.86 -33.50 -25.23
N VAL A 534 -31.46 -33.35 -24.05
CA VAL A 534 -32.44 -34.31 -23.49
C VAL A 534 -33.86 -33.81 -23.76
N THR A 535 -34.07 -32.49 -23.70
CA THR A 535 -35.30 -31.81 -24.13
C THR A 535 -34.95 -30.51 -24.87
N ALA A 536 -35.95 -29.74 -25.33
CA ALA A 536 -35.73 -28.43 -25.96
C ALA A 536 -35.05 -27.39 -25.04
N ASN A 537 -35.10 -27.60 -23.72
CA ASN A 537 -34.50 -26.71 -22.71
C ASN A 537 -33.43 -27.39 -21.84
N GLU A 538 -33.45 -28.72 -21.73
CA GLU A 538 -32.46 -29.48 -20.96
C GLU A 538 -31.27 -29.85 -21.87
N LEU A 539 -30.25 -28.98 -21.86
CA LEU A 539 -29.12 -29.01 -22.78
C LEU A 539 -27.78 -29.14 -22.04
N TYR A 540 -26.84 -29.88 -22.64
CA TYR A 540 -25.55 -30.23 -22.05
C TYR A 540 -24.38 -30.08 -23.04
N LEU A 541 -23.20 -29.82 -22.49
CA LEU A 541 -21.92 -30.05 -23.13
C LEU A 541 -21.41 -31.41 -22.65
N SER A 542 -21.35 -32.39 -23.54
CA SER A 542 -21.02 -33.79 -23.20
C SER A 542 -19.74 -34.22 -23.91
N PRO A 543 -18.64 -34.49 -23.19
CA PRO A 543 -17.45 -35.09 -23.79
C PRO A 543 -17.77 -36.47 -24.37
N VAL A 544 -17.16 -36.82 -25.50
CA VAL A 544 -17.39 -38.09 -26.23
C VAL A 544 -16.06 -38.70 -26.69
N ASN A 545 -16.10 -39.99 -27.07
CA ASN A 545 -14.98 -40.74 -27.66
C ASN A 545 -13.66 -40.71 -26.86
N GLY A 546 -13.73 -40.56 -25.53
CA GLY A 546 -12.56 -40.51 -24.63
C GLY A 546 -12.00 -39.10 -24.37
N ALA A 547 -12.56 -38.06 -24.99
CA ALA A 547 -12.25 -36.67 -24.62
C ALA A 547 -12.73 -36.33 -23.20
N GLY A 548 -12.14 -35.31 -22.60
CA GLY A 548 -12.46 -34.84 -21.25
C GLY A 548 -12.51 -33.32 -21.13
N MET A 549 -13.33 -32.80 -20.24
CA MET A 549 -13.63 -31.37 -20.11
C MET A 549 -13.40 -30.86 -18.67
N TRP A 550 -12.90 -29.64 -18.54
CA TRP A 550 -12.64 -28.98 -17.26
C TRP A 550 -13.14 -27.52 -17.28
N VAL A 551 -14.31 -27.31 -16.65
CA VAL A 551 -15.00 -26.02 -16.60
C VAL A 551 -14.27 -25.01 -15.71
N GLY A 552 -13.77 -25.45 -14.54
CA GLY A 552 -13.04 -24.62 -13.58
C GLY A 552 -13.77 -23.33 -13.18
N ASP A 553 -12.99 -22.28 -12.93
CA ASP A 553 -13.44 -20.91 -12.62
C ASP A 553 -14.07 -20.14 -13.81
N ARG A 554 -14.29 -20.81 -14.95
CA ARG A 554 -14.74 -20.24 -16.24
C ARG A 554 -13.82 -19.15 -16.85
N SER A 555 -12.64 -18.86 -16.28
CA SER A 555 -11.72 -17.83 -16.79
C SER A 555 -10.93 -18.30 -18.01
N ASN A 556 -10.47 -17.35 -18.84
CA ASN A 556 -9.48 -17.65 -19.88
C ASN A 556 -8.19 -18.15 -19.19
N ARG A 557 -7.78 -19.36 -19.57
CA ARG A 557 -6.68 -20.10 -18.94
C ARG A 557 -5.45 -20.28 -19.84
N GLY A 558 -5.61 -20.19 -21.16
CA GLY A 558 -4.58 -20.61 -22.13
C GLY A 558 -4.07 -22.05 -21.93
N TYR A 559 -3.03 -22.42 -22.69
CA TYR A 559 -2.39 -23.74 -22.57
C TYR A 559 -1.75 -23.95 -21.18
N GLU A 560 -0.97 -22.96 -20.70
CA GLU A 560 -0.19 -23.02 -19.45
C GLU A 560 -0.99 -23.49 -18.23
N ARG A 561 -2.31 -23.20 -18.18
CA ARG A 561 -3.21 -23.67 -17.12
C ARG A 561 -4.12 -24.83 -17.53
N CYS A 562 -4.49 -24.97 -18.82
CA CYS A 562 -5.34 -26.09 -19.24
C CYS A 562 -4.63 -27.44 -19.16
N VAL A 563 -3.32 -27.52 -19.45
CA VAL A 563 -2.57 -28.79 -19.50
C VAL A 563 -2.69 -29.63 -18.21
N ASN A 564 -2.75 -28.95 -17.06
CA ASN A 564 -2.89 -29.53 -15.71
C ASN A 564 -4.36 -29.55 -15.20
N GLY A 565 -5.34 -29.48 -16.09
CA GLY A 565 -6.76 -29.42 -15.74
C GLY A 565 -7.32 -30.72 -15.16
N ALA A 566 -8.29 -30.59 -14.24
CA ALA A 566 -9.05 -31.71 -13.71
C ALA A 566 -10.14 -32.15 -14.71
N TYR A 567 -9.69 -32.80 -15.79
CA TYR A 567 -10.53 -33.25 -16.90
C TYR A 567 -11.47 -34.38 -16.48
N SER A 568 -12.77 -34.21 -16.77
CA SER A 568 -13.80 -35.22 -16.54
C SER A 568 -14.52 -35.59 -17.85
N PRO A 569 -14.90 -36.86 -18.07
CA PRO A 569 -15.79 -37.27 -19.16
C PRO A 569 -17.27 -36.94 -18.87
N SER A 570 -17.61 -36.47 -17.66
CA SER A 570 -19.00 -36.15 -17.30
C SER A 570 -19.56 -34.97 -18.09
N ARG A 571 -20.80 -35.10 -18.56
CA ARG A 571 -21.56 -34.00 -19.17
C ARG A 571 -21.82 -32.87 -18.18
N VAL A 572 -21.83 -31.62 -18.67
CA VAL A 572 -22.13 -30.42 -17.89
C VAL A 572 -23.33 -29.71 -18.49
N SER A 573 -24.34 -29.39 -17.66
CA SER A 573 -25.52 -28.64 -18.11
C SER A 573 -25.13 -27.21 -18.50
N LEU A 574 -25.71 -26.70 -19.59
CA LEU A 574 -25.41 -25.35 -20.10
C LEU A 574 -25.83 -24.22 -19.14
N THR A 575 -26.70 -24.48 -18.16
CA THR A 575 -26.98 -23.55 -17.06
C THR A 575 -25.72 -23.25 -16.22
N ASN A 576 -24.80 -24.21 -16.12
CA ASN A 576 -23.50 -24.05 -15.46
C ASN A 576 -22.42 -23.46 -16.37
N VAL A 577 -22.74 -23.15 -17.63
CA VAL A 577 -21.82 -22.59 -18.63
C VAL A 577 -22.49 -21.39 -19.34
N PRO A 578 -22.63 -20.25 -18.65
CA PRO A 578 -23.18 -19.04 -19.27
C PRO A 578 -22.29 -18.55 -20.42
N VAL A 579 -22.90 -17.81 -21.36
CA VAL A 579 -22.18 -17.14 -22.46
C VAL A 579 -21.04 -16.28 -21.90
N GLY A 580 -19.86 -16.40 -22.50
CA GLY A 580 -18.61 -15.80 -22.04
C GLY A 580 -17.69 -16.76 -21.28
N SER A 581 -18.19 -17.90 -20.80
CA SER A 581 -17.38 -18.93 -20.10
C SER A 581 -16.29 -19.51 -21.00
N TYR A 582 -15.08 -19.61 -20.46
CA TYR A 582 -13.98 -20.38 -21.04
C TYR A 582 -13.88 -21.76 -20.38
N ILE A 583 -13.71 -22.79 -21.19
CA ILE A 583 -13.60 -24.19 -20.77
C ILE A 583 -12.34 -24.79 -21.37
N CYS A 584 -11.55 -25.49 -20.54
CA CYS A 584 -10.46 -26.34 -21.02
C CYS A 584 -11.02 -27.69 -21.47
N MET A 585 -10.49 -28.25 -22.54
CA MET A 585 -10.78 -29.60 -23.00
C MET A 585 -9.47 -30.36 -23.28
N ARG A 586 -9.51 -31.68 -23.20
CA ARG A 586 -8.50 -32.60 -23.72
C ARG A 586 -9.19 -33.45 -24.78
N THR A 587 -8.69 -33.42 -26.01
CA THR A 587 -9.31 -34.12 -27.15
C THR A 587 -9.12 -35.64 -27.02
N ASN A 588 -9.86 -36.41 -27.82
CA ASN A 588 -9.72 -37.86 -27.92
C ASN A 588 -8.30 -38.29 -28.38
N GLN A 589 -7.62 -37.44 -29.16
CA GLN A 589 -6.22 -37.59 -29.57
C GLN A 589 -5.23 -37.11 -28.48
N GLY A 590 -5.73 -36.59 -27.34
CA GLY A 590 -4.94 -36.13 -26.21
C GLY A 590 -4.41 -34.70 -26.31
N ARG A 591 -4.75 -33.93 -27.36
CA ARG A 591 -4.34 -32.51 -27.44
C ARG A 591 -5.07 -31.67 -26.40
N ILE A 592 -4.42 -30.61 -25.95
CA ILE A 592 -5.05 -29.61 -25.07
C ILE A 592 -5.77 -28.59 -25.95
N SER A 593 -7.03 -28.30 -25.61
CA SER A 593 -7.83 -27.27 -26.26
C SER A 593 -8.51 -26.37 -25.22
N GLN A 594 -8.93 -25.19 -25.65
CA GLN A 594 -9.80 -24.31 -24.89
C GLN A 594 -10.85 -23.72 -25.82
N PHE A 595 -12.09 -23.63 -25.34
CA PHE A 595 -13.16 -22.92 -26.04
C PHE A 595 -13.90 -21.94 -25.13
N ARG A 596 -14.39 -20.87 -25.75
CA ARG A 596 -15.29 -19.88 -25.17
C ARG A 596 -16.68 -20.07 -25.74
N VAL A 597 -17.71 -20.13 -24.89
CA VAL A 597 -19.10 -20.04 -25.34
C VAL A 597 -19.38 -18.60 -25.76
N ASN A 598 -19.58 -18.38 -27.07
CA ASN A 598 -19.74 -17.06 -27.66
C ASN A 598 -21.21 -16.62 -27.75
N SER A 599 -22.14 -17.54 -28.04
CA SER A 599 -23.58 -17.31 -28.00
C SER A 599 -24.36 -18.63 -27.95
N ILE A 600 -25.63 -18.54 -27.56
CA ILE A 600 -26.62 -19.60 -27.68
C ILE A 600 -27.88 -18.97 -28.30
N SER A 601 -28.44 -19.55 -29.36
CA SER A 601 -29.56 -18.94 -30.07
C SER A 601 -30.89 -19.03 -29.30
N ALA A 602 -31.79 -18.09 -29.59
CA ALA A 602 -33.21 -18.27 -29.31
C ALA A 602 -33.81 -19.40 -30.17
N GLY A 603 -35.01 -19.86 -29.81
CA GLY A 603 -35.74 -20.91 -30.53
C GLY A 603 -35.42 -22.34 -30.07
N SER A 604 -35.83 -23.31 -30.90
CA SER A 604 -35.57 -24.74 -30.79
C SER A 604 -35.67 -25.35 -32.21
N PRO A 605 -34.69 -26.13 -32.71
CA PRO A 605 -33.40 -26.44 -32.07
C PRO A 605 -32.55 -25.18 -31.86
N LYS A 606 -31.76 -25.16 -30.78
CA LYS A 606 -30.81 -24.07 -30.52
C LYS A 606 -29.53 -24.25 -31.33
N GLN A 607 -28.81 -23.16 -31.53
CA GLN A 607 -27.42 -23.16 -32.00
C GLN A 607 -26.50 -22.67 -30.89
N LEU A 608 -25.38 -23.36 -30.69
CA LEU A 608 -24.31 -23.02 -29.77
C LEU A 608 -23.12 -22.53 -30.59
N GLN A 609 -22.68 -21.29 -30.40
CA GLN A 609 -21.45 -20.80 -31.01
C GLN A 609 -20.29 -20.86 -30.02
N ILE A 610 -19.17 -21.44 -30.44
CA ILE A 610 -17.92 -21.51 -29.67
C ILE A 610 -16.74 -20.96 -30.49
N GLY A 611 -15.88 -20.19 -29.84
CA GLY A 611 -14.56 -19.83 -30.37
C GLY A 611 -13.50 -20.65 -29.64
N PHE A 612 -12.57 -21.29 -30.36
CA PHE A 612 -11.65 -22.26 -29.77
C PHE A 612 -10.19 -22.11 -30.23
N THR A 613 -9.27 -22.63 -29.42
CA THR A 613 -7.85 -22.80 -29.74
C THR A 613 -7.40 -24.17 -29.21
N THR A 614 -6.93 -25.02 -30.11
CA THR A 614 -6.27 -26.30 -29.83
C THR A 614 -4.76 -26.13 -30.09
N TRP A 615 -3.94 -26.60 -29.16
CA TRP A 615 -2.48 -26.51 -29.24
C TRP A 615 -1.88 -27.83 -29.71
N ASN A 616 -0.66 -27.78 -30.25
CA ASN A 616 0.16 -28.96 -30.48
C ASN A 616 0.41 -29.74 -29.17
N GLN A 617 0.96 -30.95 -29.29
CA GLN A 617 1.43 -31.74 -28.15
C GLN A 617 2.85 -31.32 -27.77
#